data_AF-A0AAQ3Y654-F1
#
_entry.id   AF-A0AAQ3Y654-F1
#
_cell.length_a   1.000
_cell.length_b   1.000
_cell.length_c   1.000
_cell.angle_alpha   90.00
_cell.angle_beta   90.00
_cell.angle_gamma   90.00
#
_symmetry.space_group_name_H-M   'P 1'
#
loop_
_entity.id
_entity.type
_entity.pdbx_description
1 polymer ?
#
loop_
_entity_poly.entity_id
_entity_poly.type
_entity_poly.pdbx_seq_one_letter_code
_entity_poly.pdbx_strand_id
1 'polypeptide(L)'
;MTSDYDSLAQDFLAGLKPEERTKLYNDLLALEEVHKLNQHSSYYTFKNLKRAVHRHSERRKRTFRYKNSFNTELVIHQIHEQHFFKNNYCIHVYFNAHEYTYLLIDHLLSALKTPKSATMRTFQEVTV
;
A
#
# COMPACT_ATOMS: atom_id res chain seq x y z
N MET A 1 -6.64 9.27 17.56
CA MET A 1 -6.74 8.07 16.70
C MET A 1 -5.84 8.14 15.48
N THR A 2 -5.52 9.31 14.91
CA THR A 2 -4.51 9.44 13.83
C THR A 2 -3.08 9.23 14.33
N SER A 3 -2.80 9.61 15.58
CA SER A 3 -1.52 9.38 16.28
C SER A 3 -1.04 7.93 16.26
N ASP A 4 -1.98 6.99 16.33
CA ASP A 4 -1.66 5.57 16.50
C ASP A 4 -1.16 4.97 15.18
N TYR A 5 -1.66 5.48 14.05
CA TYR A 5 -1.21 5.09 12.71
C TYR A 5 0.20 5.61 12.40
N ASP A 6 0.53 6.83 12.85
CA ASP A 6 1.87 7.40 12.69
C ASP A 6 2.91 6.57 13.44
N SER A 7 2.65 6.21 14.71
CA SER A 7 3.56 5.37 15.49
C SER A 7 3.73 3.99 14.85
N LEU A 8 2.63 3.35 14.44
CA LEU A 8 2.68 2.03 13.80
C LEU A 8 3.46 2.05 12.48
N ALA A 9 3.28 3.10 11.67
CA ALA A 9 4.01 3.28 10.43
C ALA A 9 5.52 3.45 10.70
N GLN A 10 5.90 4.30 11.64
CA GLN A 10 7.31 4.53 11.98
C GLN A 10 7.98 3.26 12.53
N ASP A 11 7.31 2.54 13.43
CA ASP A 11 7.81 1.31 14.04
C ASP A 11 8.00 0.21 12.99
N PHE A 12 7.02 0.04 12.09
CA PHE A 12 7.13 -0.92 11.00
C PHE A 12 8.32 -0.62 10.10
N LEU A 13 8.44 0.63 9.67
CA LEU A 13 9.51 1.08 8.79
C LEU A 13 10.89 1.00 9.45
N ALA A 14 10.99 1.19 10.78
CA ALA A 14 12.25 1.07 11.51
C ALA A 14 12.86 -0.34 11.40
N GLY A 15 12.02 -1.37 11.29
CA GLY A 15 12.46 -2.76 11.12
C GLY A 15 12.79 -3.17 9.68
N LEU A 16 12.60 -2.30 8.69
CA LEU A 16 12.85 -2.61 7.27
C LEU A 16 14.25 -2.21 6.83
N LYS A 17 14.88 -3.06 6.02
CA LYS A 17 16.13 -2.73 5.34
C LYS A 17 15.92 -1.61 4.32
N PRO A 18 16.97 -0.87 3.92
CA PRO A 18 16.86 0.19 2.91
C PRO A 18 16.24 -0.30 1.59
N GLU A 19 16.64 -1.48 1.11
CA GLU A 19 16.11 -2.09 -0.11
C GLU A 19 14.61 -2.42 0.00
N GLU A 20 14.20 -2.96 1.15
CA GLU A 20 12.80 -3.31 1.44
C GLU A 20 11.93 -2.05 1.57
N ARG A 21 12.48 -0.97 2.15
CA ARG A 21 11.83 0.34 2.19
C ARG A 21 11.60 0.90 0.79
N THR A 22 12.60 0.86 -0.08
CA THR A 22 12.47 1.34 -1.47
C THR A 22 11.45 0.51 -2.23
N LYS A 23 11.47 -0.82 -2.08
CA LYS A 23 10.48 -1.71 -2.69
C LYS A 23 9.07 -1.39 -2.19
N LEU A 24 8.89 -1.31 -0.87
CA LEU A 24 7.62 -0.94 -0.25
C LEU A 24 7.13 0.41 -0.78
N TYR A 25 8.00 1.42 -0.82
CA TYR A 25 7.66 2.75 -1.31
C TYR A 25 7.13 2.72 -2.74
N ASN A 26 7.83 2.03 -3.66
CA ASN A 26 7.39 1.91 -5.05
C ASN A 26 6.06 1.16 -5.17
N ASP A 27 5.89 0.08 -4.42
CA ASP A 27 4.65 -0.69 -4.41
C ASP A 27 3.46 0.15 -3.87
N LEU A 28 3.68 0.93 -2.81
CA LEU A 28 2.67 1.82 -2.23
C LEU A 28 2.32 2.99 -3.17
N LEU A 29 3.28 3.55 -3.90
CA LEU A 29 3.02 4.57 -4.92
C LEU A 29 2.12 4.01 -6.04
N ALA A 30 2.45 2.83 -6.55
CA ALA A 30 1.61 2.18 -7.56
C ALA A 30 0.21 1.86 -7.02
N LEU A 31 0.10 1.50 -5.74
CA LEU A 31 -1.18 1.28 -5.08
C LEU A 31 -2.01 2.57 -4.94
N GLU A 32 -1.36 3.69 -4.57
CA GLU A 32 -1.98 5.02 -4.45
C GLU A 32 -2.56 5.50 -5.78
N GLU A 33 -1.82 5.36 -6.88
CA GLU A 33 -2.30 5.72 -8.22
C GLU A 33 -3.54 4.91 -8.61
N VAL A 34 -3.50 3.58 -8.41
CA VAL A 34 -4.65 2.73 -8.71
C VAL A 34 -5.82 3.03 -7.78
N HIS A 35 -5.58 3.35 -6.51
CA HIS A 35 -6.64 3.75 -5.59
C HIS A 35 -7.33 5.03 -6.06
N LYS A 36 -6.58 6.09 -6.37
CA LYS A 36 -7.12 7.36 -6.87
C LYS A 36 -7.93 7.19 -8.15
N LEU A 37 -7.45 6.37 -9.09
CA LEU A 37 -8.17 6.07 -10.33
C LEU A 37 -9.49 5.32 -10.11
N ASN A 38 -9.61 4.53 -9.05
CA ASN A 38 -10.78 3.70 -8.77
C ASN A 38 -11.73 4.29 -7.70
N GLN A 39 -11.26 5.23 -6.87
CA GLN A 39 -12.03 5.85 -5.79
C GLN A 39 -13.25 6.64 -6.29
N HIS A 40 -13.22 7.12 -7.54
CA HIS A 40 -14.30 7.90 -8.16
C HIS A 40 -15.04 7.14 -9.29
N SER A 41 -14.85 5.83 -9.37
CA SER A 41 -14.90 5.09 -10.62
C SER A 41 -15.74 3.81 -10.44
N SER A 42 -17.07 3.99 -10.37
CA SER A 42 -18.03 2.90 -10.60
C SER A 42 -18.42 2.91 -12.08
N TYR A 43 -17.62 2.27 -12.92
CA TYR A 43 -17.90 2.26 -14.36
C TYR A 43 -18.74 1.03 -14.75
N TYR A 44 -19.92 1.27 -15.33
CA TYR A 44 -20.68 0.25 -16.05
C TYR A 44 -20.02 0.02 -17.41
N THR A 45 -19.39 -1.14 -17.61
CA THR A 45 -18.77 -1.48 -18.89
C THR A 45 -19.81 -2.02 -19.88
N PHE A 46 -20.65 -1.14 -20.43
CA PHE A 46 -21.63 -1.50 -21.48
C PHE A 46 -21.01 -1.96 -22.81
N LYS A 47 -19.68 -1.83 -22.98
CA LYS A 47 -18.95 -2.23 -24.20
C LYS A 47 -18.98 -3.74 -24.51
N ASN A 48 -19.54 -4.56 -23.60
CA ASN A 48 -19.57 -6.02 -23.71
C ASN A 48 -20.98 -6.62 -23.83
N LEU A 49 -22.01 -5.84 -24.21
CA LEU A 49 -23.39 -6.32 -24.32
C LEU A 49 -23.54 -7.55 -25.25
N LYS A 50 -22.64 -7.74 -26.23
CA LYS A 50 -22.62 -8.90 -27.13
C LYS A 50 -22.03 -10.19 -26.51
N ARG A 51 -21.46 -10.14 -25.30
CA ARG A 51 -20.83 -11.29 -24.60
C ARG A 51 -21.55 -11.70 -23.31
N ALA A 52 -22.77 -11.20 -23.10
CA ALA A 52 -23.54 -11.34 -21.85
C ALA A 52 -24.01 -12.78 -21.55
N VAL A 53 -23.84 -13.73 -22.45
CA VAL A 53 -24.43 -15.08 -22.30
C VAL A 53 -23.51 -16.04 -21.53
N HIS A 54 -22.23 -15.72 -21.26
CA HIS A 54 -21.25 -16.72 -20.76
C HIS A 54 -20.26 -16.27 -19.67
N ARG A 55 -20.44 -15.11 -19.01
CA ARG A 55 -19.41 -14.63 -18.07
C ARG A 55 -19.63 -15.05 -16.61
N HIS A 56 -18.81 -15.99 -16.17
CA HIS A 56 -18.42 -16.17 -14.77
C HIS A 56 -17.84 -14.85 -14.22
N SER A 57 -18.08 -14.56 -12.93
CA SER A 57 -17.47 -13.43 -12.23
C SER A 57 -15.94 -13.55 -12.28
N GLU A 58 -15.26 -12.58 -12.89
CA GLU A 58 -13.80 -12.54 -12.88
C GLU A 58 -13.36 -11.79 -11.61
N ARG A 59 -12.61 -12.50 -10.74
CA ARG A 59 -12.04 -11.95 -9.51
C ARG A 59 -10.53 -12.01 -9.59
N ARG A 60 -9.88 -10.84 -9.69
CA ARG A 60 -8.42 -10.74 -9.63
C ARG A 60 -8.02 -10.22 -8.26
N LYS A 61 -7.31 -11.05 -7.50
CA LYS A 61 -6.72 -10.68 -6.22
C LYS A 61 -5.20 -10.60 -6.35
N ARG A 62 -4.62 -9.45 -6.02
CA ARG A 62 -3.17 -9.28 -5.83
C ARG A 62 -2.91 -9.11 -4.33
N THR A 63 -1.90 -9.80 -3.82
CA THR A 63 -1.51 -9.72 -2.41
C THR A 63 -0.08 -9.24 -2.32
N PHE A 64 0.13 -8.17 -1.57
CA PHE A 64 1.45 -7.71 -1.16
C PHE A 64 1.65 -8.14 0.28
N ARG A 65 2.80 -8.74 0.58
CA ARG A 65 3.13 -9.22 1.92
C ARG A 65 4.54 -8.76 2.24
N TYR A 66 4.67 -8.04 3.34
CA TYR A 66 5.93 -7.53 3.86
C TYR A 66 6.09 -7.99 5.29
N LYS A 67 7.29 -8.40 5.64
CA LYS A 67 7.66 -8.81 6.99
C LYS A 67 8.97 -8.15 7.34
N ASN A 68 9.04 -7.52 8.50
CA ASN A 68 10.24 -6.80 8.93
C ASN A 68 11.07 -7.63 9.92
N SER A 69 12.22 -7.08 10.36
CA SER A 69 13.11 -7.74 11.32
C SER A 69 12.51 -7.93 12.71
N PHE A 70 11.49 -7.14 13.06
CA PHE A 70 10.74 -7.27 14.31
C PHE A 70 9.62 -8.31 14.25
N ASN A 71 9.60 -9.14 13.20
CA ASN A 71 8.58 -10.15 12.95
C ASN A 71 7.16 -9.57 12.81
N THR A 72 7.05 -8.25 12.59
CA THR A 72 5.77 -7.61 12.27
C THR A 72 5.47 -7.74 10.78
N GLU A 73 4.20 -7.86 10.45
CA GLU A 73 3.73 -8.20 9.13
C GLU A 73 2.70 -7.20 8.63
N LEU A 74 2.91 -6.72 7.40
CA LEU A 74 1.97 -5.91 6.65
C LEU A 74 1.49 -6.70 5.44
N VAL A 75 0.18 -6.90 5.33
CA VAL A 75 -0.47 -7.56 4.20
C VAL A 75 -1.45 -6.59 3.57
N ILE A 76 -1.33 -6.41 2.25
CA ILE A 76 -2.25 -5.57 1.48
C ILE A 76 -2.90 -6.45 0.42
N HIS A 77 -4.23 -6.52 0.47
CA HIS A 77 -5.03 -7.20 -0.54
C HIS A 77 -5.65 -6.18 -1.46
N GLN A 78 -5.29 -6.27 -2.73
CA GLN A 78 -5.91 -5.52 -3.80
C GLN A 78 -6.88 -6.45 -4.53
N ILE A 79 -8.17 -6.14 -4.46
CA ILE A 79 -9.23 -6.97 -5.01
C ILE A 79 -9.95 -6.20 -6.11
N HIS A 80 -9.97 -6.79 -7.31
CA HIS A 80 -10.77 -6.35 -8.44
C HIS A 80 -11.83 -7.41 -8.72
N GLU A 81 -13.10 -7.01 -8.58
CA GLU A 81 -14.24 -7.87 -8.85
C GLU A 81 -15.05 -7.30 -10.03
N GLN A 82 -15.25 -8.11 -11.07
CA GLN A 82 -16.15 -7.77 -12.15
C GLN A 82 -17.45 -8.58 -11.99
N HIS A 83 -18.53 -7.90 -11.59
CA HIS A 83 -19.84 -8.51 -11.41
C HIS A 83 -20.84 -8.00 -12.44
N PHE A 84 -21.27 -8.87 -13.35
CA PHE A 84 -22.16 -8.67 -14.50
C PHE A 84 -21.78 -7.52 -15.46
N PHE A 85 -21.60 -6.28 -15.00
CA PHE A 85 -21.03 -5.14 -15.75
C PHE A 85 -20.37 -4.09 -14.83
N LYS A 86 -20.35 -4.33 -13.52
CA LYS A 86 -19.85 -3.44 -12.49
C LYS A 86 -18.47 -3.91 -12.06
N ASN A 87 -17.50 -3.02 -12.16
CA ASN A 87 -16.18 -3.23 -11.58
C ASN A 87 -16.21 -2.68 -10.16
N ASN A 88 -15.92 -3.54 -9.18
CA ASN A 88 -15.70 -3.16 -7.79
C ASN A 88 -14.20 -3.27 -7.51
N TYR A 89 -13.63 -2.19 -7.00
CA TYR A 89 -12.25 -2.15 -6.53
C TYR A 89 -12.23 -2.00 -5.02
N CYS A 90 -11.51 -2.86 -4.33
CA CYS A 90 -11.34 -2.78 -2.89
C CYS A 90 -9.89 -3.04 -2.49
N ILE A 91 -9.44 -2.32 -1.46
CA ILE A 91 -8.15 -2.53 -0.82
C ILE A 91 -8.42 -2.89 0.63
N HIS A 92 -7.93 -4.04 1.08
CA HIS A 92 -7.89 -4.38 2.50
C HIS A 92 -6.44 -4.33 2.98
N VAL A 93 -6.24 -3.73 4.16
CA VAL A 93 -4.92 -3.58 4.78
C VAL A 93 -4.95 -4.33 6.10
N TYR A 94 -3.97 -5.19 6.31
CA TYR A 94 -3.81 -5.94 7.55
C TYR A 94 -2.41 -5.68 8.11
N PHE A 95 -2.35 -5.41 9.41
CA PHE A 95 -1.11 -5.28 10.15
C PHE A 95 -1.15 -6.25 11.33
N ASN A 96 -0.20 -7.18 11.39
CA ASN A 96 -0.17 -8.27 12.38
C ASN A 96 -1.52 -8.99 12.51
N ALA A 97 -2.13 -9.35 11.37
CA ALA A 97 -3.45 -10.00 11.26
C ALA A 97 -4.66 -9.16 11.74
N HIS A 98 -4.46 -7.89 12.12
CA HIS A 98 -5.55 -6.96 12.43
C HIS A 98 -5.88 -6.11 11.21
N GLU A 99 -7.16 -5.93 10.91
CA GLU A 99 -7.59 -5.10 9.78
C GLU A 99 -7.47 -3.62 10.11
N TYR A 100 -6.91 -2.86 9.18
CA TYR A 100 -6.75 -1.41 9.27
C TYR A 100 -7.34 -0.73 8.05
N THR A 101 -7.69 0.54 8.23
CA THR A 101 -8.15 1.40 7.14
C THR A 101 -7.00 1.76 6.20
N TYR A 102 -7.34 2.23 5.00
CA TYR A 102 -6.35 2.71 4.01
C TYR A 102 -5.48 3.86 4.56
N LEU A 103 -5.92 4.57 5.61
CA LEU A 103 -5.15 5.62 6.28
C LEU A 103 -3.74 5.14 6.70
N LEU A 104 -3.58 3.87 7.10
CA LEU A 104 -2.26 3.32 7.42
C LEU A 104 -1.28 3.41 6.23
N ILE A 105 -1.78 3.23 5.00
CA ILE A 105 -1.00 3.36 3.78
C ILE A 105 -0.58 4.81 3.54
N ASP A 106 -1.48 5.77 3.77
CA ASP A 106 -1.18 7.20 3.66
C ASP A 106 -0.11 7.62 4.66
N HIS A 107 -0.18 7.13 5.90
CA HIS A 107 0.84 7.35 6.94
C HIS A 107 2.18 6.71 6.58
N LEU A 108 2.19 5.47 6.07
CA LEU A 108 3.42 4.81 5.58
C LEU A 108 4.06 5.57 4.42
N LEU A 109 3.27 6.02 3.45
CA LEU A 109 3.74 6.83 2.33
C LEU A 109 4.30 8.17 2.81
N SER A 110 3.62 8.85 3.75
CA SER A 110 4.07 10.13 4.30
C SER A 110 5.40 9.98 5.06
N ALA A 111 5.52 8.91 5.85
CA ALA A 111 6.75 8.59 6.57
C ALA A 111 7.93 8.24 5.63
N LEU A 112 7.65 7.59 4.49
CA LEU A 112 8.66 7.27 3.47
C LEU A 112 9.04 8.49 2.61
N LYS A 113 8.10 9.41 2.36
CA LYS A 113 8.33 10.67 1.62
C LYS A 113 9.18 11.67 2.41
N THR A 114 9.11 11.62 3.74
CA THR A 114 9.92 12.48 4.59
C THR A 114 11.36 11.99 4.56
N PRO A 115 12.31 12.72 3.95
CA PRO A 115 13.71 12.32 4.05
C PRO A 115 14.08 12.39 5.53
N LYS A 116 14.44 11.25 6.14
CA LYS A 116 15.27 11.29 7.34
C LYS A 116 16.53 12.01 6.91
N SER A 117 16.63 13.31 7.23
CA SER A 117 17.83 14.09 7.01
C SER A 117 18.99 13.23 7.49
N ALA A 118 19.86 12.84 6.57
CA ALA A 118 21.01 12.03 6.88
C ALA A 118 21.68 12.66 8.11
N THR A 119 21.80 11.87 9.17
CA THR A 119 22.58 12.17 10.35
C THR A 119 23.86 12.87 9.90
N MET A 120 24.01 14.14 10.30
CA MET A 120 25.22 14.92 10.04
C MET A 120 26.41 14.06 10.42
N ARG A 121 27.17 13.59 9.43
CA ARG A 121 28.51 13.08 9.68
C ARG A 121 29.33 14.32 9.99
N THR A 122 29.44 14.63 11.28
CA THR A 122 30.39 15.61 11.78
C THR A 122 31.77 15.13 11.36
N PHE A 123 32.32 15.73 10.30
CA PHE A 123 33.74 15.60 10.01
C PHE A 123 34.46 16.27 11.17
N GLN A 124 35.05 15.45 12.05
CA GLN A 124 36.07 15.96 12.96
C GLN A 124 37.28 16.30 12.08
N GLU A 125 37.51 17.59 11.89
CA GLU A 125 38.76 18.10 11.36
C GLU A 125 39.91 17.57 12.22
N VAL A 126 40.81 16.85 11.56
CA VAL A 126 42.07 16.38 12.14
C VAL A 126 42.97 17.58 12.35
N THR A 127 43.28 17.87 13.61
CA THR A 127 44.35 18.77 14.05
C THR A 127 45.69 18.41 13.39
N VAL A 128 46.36 19.43 12.84
CA VAL A 128 47.82 19.45 12.62
C VAL A 128 48.37 20.71 13.26
#